data_AF-A0A4P5ZD93-F1
#
_entry.id   AF-A0A4P5ZD93-F1
#
_cell.length_a   1.000
_cell.length_b   1.000
_cell.length_c   1.000
_cell.angle_alpha   90.00
_cell.angle_beta   90.00
_cell.angle_gamma   90.00
#
_symmetry.space_group_name_H-M   'P 1'
#
loop_
_entity.id
_entity.type
_entity.pdbx_description
1 polymer ?
#
loop_
_entity_poly.entity_id
_entity_poly.type
_entity_poly.pdbx_seq_one_letter_code
_entity_poly.pdbx_strand_id
1 'polypeptide(L)'
;MSHNLIQAGVIVPSQWPLARVWLEVATLLSIAPRNIERLEFWQHQIWVKIEHKKAVFISYRRLPLWKETGLDAIKNSGDRPYLDQLGEMLSLEVKQYPTQYDSSLLEAWRSAWAQKSQQLKLEAQRQAQEEERLRPLRERQQAGQQWYDGWKTILRYCNSFDGLERLAPELQKQSQEFIDIPQGETAMELWHQRWQELTHATA
;
A
#
# COMPACT_ATOMS: atom_id res chain seq x y z
N MET A 1 -14.79 -12.09 17.09
CA MET A 1 -16.13 -11.91 16.50
C MET A 1 -15.95 -11.54 15.04
N SER A 2 -16.50 -12.30 14.08
CA SER A 2 -16.42 -11.92 12.67
C SER A 2 -17.31 -10.70 12.45
N HIS A 3 -16.73 -9.62 11.95
CA HIS A 3 -17.46 -8.40 11.63
C HIS A 3 -18.17 -8.63 10.29
N ASN A 4 -19.45 -8.26 10.16
CA ASN A 4 -20.10 -8.27 8.85
C ASN A 4 -19.55 -7.14 7.95
N LEU A 5 -19.84 -7.17 6.65
CA LEU A 5 -19.30 -6.20 5.68
C LEU A 5 -19.57 -4.73 6.06
N ILE A 6 -20.67 -4.46 6.75
CA ILE A 6 -21.04 -3.13 7.22
C ILE A 6 -20.24 -2.75 8.48
N GLN A 7 -20.15 -3.65 9.46
CA GLN A 7 -19.47 -3.41 10.73
C GLN A 7 -17.96 -3.25 10.58
N ALA A 8 -17.34 -3.93 9.61
CA ALA A 8 -15.93 -3.73 9.29
C ALA A 8 -15.67 -2.50 8.42
N GLY A 9 -16.71 -1.73 8.05
CA GLY A 9 -16.57 -0.55 7.20
C GLY A 9 -16.22 -0.85 5.75
N VAL A 10 -16.33 -2.11 5.31
CA VAL A 10 -16.10 -2.50 3.90
C VAL A 10 -17.20 -1.91 3.02
N ILE A 11 -18.44 -1.98 3.48
CA ILE A 11 -19.59 -1.34 2.84
C ILE A 11 -20.16 -0.32 3.82
N VAL A 12 -20.22 0.95 3.41
CA VAL A 12 -20.72 2.03 4.25
C VAL A 12 -21.95 2.65 3.58
N PRO A 13 -23.17 2.12 3.81
CA PRO A 13 -24.36 2.59 3.11
C PRO A 13 -24.68 4.07 3.31
N SER A 14 -24.28 4.64 4.45
CA SER A 14 -24.44 6.08 4.74
C SER A 14 -23.60 6.98 3.83
N GLN A 15 -22.60 6.44 3.13
CA GLN A 15 -21.79 7.17 2.16
C GLN A 15 -22.31 7.03 0.73
N TRP A 16 -23.36 6.23 0.50
CA TRP A 16 -23.91 6.07 -0.85
C TRP A 16 -24.65 7.34 -1.31
N PRO A 17 -24.58 7.69 -2.60
CA PRO A 17 -25.30 8.85 -3.12
C PRO A 17 -26.82 8.68 -2.94
N LEU A 18 -27.44 9.54 -2.12
CA LEU A 18 -28.86 9.43 -1.77
C LEU A 18 -29.77 9.35 -3.01
N ALA A 19 -29.51 10.19 -4.02
CA ALA A 19 -30.28 10.20 -5.26
C ALA A 19 -30.22 8.85 -6.00
N ARG A 20 -29.06 8.19 -5.97
CA ARG A 20 -28.88 6.88 -6.59
C ARG A 20 -29.62 5.79 -5.80
N VAL A 21 -29.49 5.80 -4.48
CA VAL A 21 -30.22 4.87 -3.60
C VAL A 21 -31.73 5.03 -3.80
N TRP A 22 -32.21 6.26 -3.92
CA TRP A 22 -33.62 6.56 -4.18
C TRP A 22 -34.14 5.93 -5.47
N LEU A 23 -33.38 6.05 -6.56
CA LEU A 23 -33.73 5.44 -7.85
C LEU A 23 -33.69 3.91 -7.80
N GLU A 24 -32.67 3.33 -7.16
CA GLU A 24 -32.55 1.88 -7.03
C GLU A 24 -33.67 1.30 -6.16
N VAL A 25 -34.07 2.00 -5.09
CA VAL A 25 -35.22 1.63 -4.25
C VAL A 25 -36.53 1.72 -5.03
N ALA A 26 -36.75 2.80 -5.80
CA ALA A 26 -37.94 2.95 -6.63
C ALA A 26 -38.04 1.82 -7.66
N THR A 27 -36.92 1.49 -8.30
CA THR A 27 -36.81 0.38 -9.26
C THR A 27 -37.09 -0.97 -8.59
N LEU A 28 -36.50 -1.23 -7.42
CA LEU A 28 -36.69 -2.48 -6.68
C LEU A 28 -38.15 -2.69 -6.25
N LEU A 29 -38.84 -1.61 -5.89
CA LEU A 29 -40.25 -1.63 -5.49
C LEU A 29 -41.22 -1.51 -6.66
N SER A 30 -40.72 -1.35 -7.90
CA SER A 30 -41.52 -1.11 -9.11
C SER A 30 -42.51 0.06 -8.95
N ILE A 31 -42.04 1.19 -8.40
CA ILE A 31 -42.83 2.42 -8.22
C ILE A 31 -42.14 3.62 -8.89
N ALA A 32 -42.91 4.68 -9.15
CA ALA A 32 -42.33 5.94 -9.58
C ALA A 32 -41.51 6.57 -8.43
N PRO A 33 -40.31 7.14 -8.70
CA PRO A 33 -39.47 7.76 -7.66
C PRO A 33 -40.17 8.84 -6.84
N ARG A 34 -41.10 9.58 -7.46
CA ARG A 34 -41.91 10.63 -6.81
C ARG A 34 -42.87 10.10 -5.73
N ASN A 35 -43.18 8.80 -5.76
CA ASN A 35 -44.07 8.18 -4.77
C ASN A 35 -43.32 7.78 -3.49
N ILE A 36 -42.00 7.96 -3.43
CA ILE A 36 -41.24 7.83 -2.19
C ILE A 36 -41.34 9.18 -1.47
N GLU A 37 -41.88 9.20 -0.26
CA GLU A 37 -41.96 10.44 0.54
C GLU A 37 -40.66 10.67 1.31
N ARG A 38 -40.08 9.59 1.85
CA ARG A 38 -38.89 9.65 2.70
C ARG A 38 -38.11 8.34 2.66
N LEU A 39 -36.79 8.46 2.78
CA LEU A 39 -35.85 7.35 2.81
C LEU A 39 -34.85 7.57 3.95
N GLU A 40 -34.63 6.55 4.77
CA GLU A 40 -33.67 6.59 5.87
C GLU A 40 -32.74 5.38 5.87
N PHE A 41 -31.45 5.63 6.04
CA PHE A 41 -30.44 4.60 6.22
C PHE A 41 -30.42 4.13 7.67
N TRP A 42 -30.83 2.88 7.91
CA TRP A 42 -30.69 2.22 9.21
C TRP A 42 -29.52 1.22 9.15
N GLN A 43 -29.15 0.64 10.29
CA GLN A 43 -27.89 -0.12 10.42
C GLN A 43 -27.75 -1.30 9.42
N HIS A 44 -28.85 -2.00 9.10
CA HIS A 44 -28.83 -3.16 8.20
C HIS A 44 -29.83 -3.10 7.05
N GLN A 45 -30.63 -2.03 7.00
CA GLN A 45 -31.75 -1.88 6.09
C GLN A 45 -32.06 -0.40 5.85
N ILE A 46 -32.86 -0.15 4.83
CA ILE A 46 -33.40 1.15 4.49
C ILE A 46 -34.86 1.16 4.89
N TRP A 47 -35.27 2.17 5.65
CA TRP A 47 -36.67 2.44 5.86
C TRP A 47 -37.17 3.38 4.77
N VAL A 48 -38.27 3.00 4.11
CA VAL A 48 -38.83 3.73 2.97
C VAL A 48 -40.29 4.02 3.24
N LYS A 49 -40.64 5.31 3.30
CA LYS A 49 -42.03 5.76 3.33
C LYS A 49 -42.53 6.00 1.92
N ILE A 50 -43.64 5.35 1.59
CA ILE A 50 -44.29 5.43 0.28
C ILE A 50 -45.61 6.19 0.42
N GLU A 51 -45.88 7.04 -0.56
CA GLU A 51 -47.10 7.84 -0.65
C GLU A 51 -48.35 6.95 -0.64
N HIS A 52 -49.31 7.32 0.20
CA HIS A 52 -50.58 6.60 0.41
C HIS A 52 -50.43 5.10 0.77
N LYS A 53 -49.23 4.67 1.19
CA LYS A 53 -48.94 3.29 1.58
C LYS A 53 -48.23 3.22 2.93
N LYS A 54 -48.15 2.01 3.47
CA LYS A 54 -47.33 1.71 4.65
C LYS A 54 -45.85 1.82 4.28
N ALA A 55 -45.03 2.18 5.27
CA ALA A 55 -43.59 2.14 5.11
C ALA A 55 -43.10 0.70 4.98
N VAL A 56 -41.99 0.52 4.27
CA VAL A 56 -41.36 -0.77 4.02
C VAL A 56 -39.89 -0.74 4.40
N PHE A 57 -39.37 -1.91 4.77
CA PHE A 57 -37.94 -2.11 5.03
C PHE A 57 -37.29 -2.85 3.86
N ILE A 58 -36.15 -2.36 3.41
CA ILE A 58 -35.39 -2.93 2.30
C ILE A 58 -33.98 -3.25 2.79
N SER A 59 -33.54 -4.49 2.61
CA SER A 59 -32.14 -4.86 2.86
C SER A 59 -31.23 -4.21 1.82
N TYR A 60 -30.09 -3.67 2.27
CA TYR A 60 -29.04 -3.13 1.38
C TYR A 60 -28.61 -4.14 0.32
N ARG A 61 -28.59 -5.43 0.66
CA ARG A 61 -28.17 -6.54 -0.22
C ARG A 61 -28.99 -6.66 -1.50
N ARG A 62 -30.21 -6.10 -1.51
CA ARG A 62 -31.10 -6.09 -2.67
C ARG A 62 -30.81 -4.97 -3.66
N LEU A 63 -29.99 -4.00 -3.28
CA LEU A 63 -29.63 -2.89 -4.15
C LEU A 63 -28.41 -3.24 -5.00
N PRO A 64 -28.39 -2.90 -6.30
CA PRO A 64 -27.20 -2.98 -7.14
C PRO A 64 -25.94 -2.37 -6.50
N LEU A 65 -26.09 -1.25 -5.79
CA LEU A 65 -25.01 -0.60 -5.03
C LEU A 65 -24.25 -1.54 -4.08
N TRP A 66 -24.93 -2.51 -3.46
CA TRP A 66 -24.27 -3.49 -2.60
C TRP A 66 -23.29 -4.37 -3.37
N LYS A 67 -23.72 -4.82 -4.56
CA LYS A 67 -22.93 -5.66 -5.45
C LYS A 67 -21.69 -4.91 -5.94
N GLU A 68 -21.89 -3.66 -6.36
CA GLU A 68 -20.82 -2.77 -6.84
C GLU A 68 -19.82 -2.43 -5.75
N THR A 69 -20.27 -1.98 -4.58
CA THR A 69 -19.39 -1.63 -3.47
C THR A 69 -18.55 -2.83 -3.02
N GLY A 70 -19.14 -4.03 -2.99
CA GLY A 70 -18.41 -5.26 -2.69
C GLY A 70 -17.35 -5.60 -3.75
N LEU A 71 -17.65 -5.42 -5.04
CA LEU A 71 -16.67 -5.59 -6.12
C LEU A 71 -15.53 -4.57 -6.03
N ASP A 72 -15.86 -3.31 -5.75
CA ASP A 72 -14.88 -2.24 -5.62
C ASP A 72 -13.96 -2.47 -4.44
N ALA A 73 -14.49 -2.95 -3.30
CA ALA A 73 -13.68 -3.33 -2.15
C ALA A 73 -12.66 -4.44 -2.49
N ILE A 74 -13.06 -5.44 -3.29
CA ILE A 74 -12.16 -6.49 -3.76
C ILE A 74 -11.06 -5.89 -4.66
N LYS A 75 -11.45 -5.14 -5.69
CA LYS A 75 -10.52 -4.56 -6.67
C LYS A 75 -9.51 -3.60 -6.04
N ASN A 76 -9.95 -2.84 -5.04
CA ASN A 76 -9.15 -1.81 -4.38
C ASN A 76 -8.41 -2.31 -3.14
N SER A 77 -8.43 -3.62 -2.85
CA SER A 77 -7.60 -4.20 -1.78
C SER A 77 -6.11 -3.89 -2.02
N GLY A 78 -5.44 -3.39 -0.98
CA GLY A 78 -4.05 -2.94 -1.07
C GLY A 78 -3.03 -4.06 -0.83
N ASP A 79 -3.39 -5.07 -0.05
CA ASP A 79 -2.48 -6.14 0.34
C ASP A 79 -3.18 -7.50 0.38
N ARG A 80 -2.37 -8.54 0.52
CA ARG A 80 -2.83 -9.92 0.57
C ARG A 80 -3.64 -10.23 1.84
N PRO A 81 -3.20 -9.86 3.06
CA PRO A 81 -3.94 -10.15 4.28
C PRO A 81 -5.34 -9.55 4.28
N TYR A 82 -5.51 -8.31 3.81
CA TYR A 82 -6.82 -7.67 3.73
C TYR A 82 -7.71 -8.37 2.70
N LEU A 83 -7.18 -8.78 1.55
CA LEU A 83 -7.94 -9.52 0.54
C LEU A 83 -8.42 -10.89 1.06
N ASP A 84 -7.60 -11.58 1.86
CA ASP A 84 -7.96 -12.85 2.48
C ASP A 84 -9.05 -12.64 3.56
N GLN A 85 -8.90 -11.63 4.41
CA GLN A 85 -9.92 -11.23 5.39
C GLN A 85 -11.25 -10.87 4.72
N LEU A 86 -11.20 -10.10 3.63
CA LEU A 86 -12.38 -9.75 2.84
C LEU A 86 -13.04 -11.00 2.27
N GLY A 87 -12.26 -11.97 1.79
CA GLY A 87 -12.76 -13.26 1.31
C GLY A 87 -13.50 -14.05 2.39
N GLU A 88 -12.99 -14.07 3.61
CA GLU A 88 -13.67 -14.69 4.76
C GLU A 88 -14.99 -13.99 5.09
N MET A 89 -14.98 -12.67 5.13
CA MET A 89 -16.17 -11.86 5.40
C MET A 89 -17.27 -12.10 4.35
N LEU A 90 -16.91 -12.08 3.06
CA LEU A 90 -17.85 -12.37 1.97
C LEU A 90 -18.39 -13.80 2.08
N SER A 91 -17.54 -14.77 2.43
CA SER A 91 -17.95 -16.17 2.60
C SER A 91 -18.95 -16.34 3.75
N LEU A 92 -18.76 -15.64 4.87
CA LEU A 92 -19.70 -15.64 6.00
C LEU A 92 -21.01 -14.94 5.64
N GLU A 93 -20.92 -13.82 4.91
CA GLU A 93 -22.08 -13.05 4.46
C GLU A 93 -23.02 -13.90 3.58
N VAL A 94 -22.45 -14.63 2.61
CA VAL A 94 -23.22 -15.52 1.73
C VAL A 94 -23.84 -16.69 2.50
N LYS A 95 -23.12 -17.24 3.48
CA LYS A 95 -23.66 -18.29 4.36
C LYS A 95 -24.84 -17.79 5.22
N GLN A 96 -24.77 -16.54 5.69
CA GLN A 96 -25.80 -15.96 6.56
C GLN A 96 -27.04 -15.53 5.77
N TYR A 97 -26.88 -15.09 4.52
CA TYR A 97 -27.97 -14.55 3.70
C TYR A 97 -28.09 -15.23 2.33
N PRO A 98 -28.22 -16.57 2.24
CA PRO A 98 -28.12 -17.29 0.97
C PRO A 98 -29.17 -16.88 -0.06
N THR A 99 -30.35 -16.45 0.39
CA THR A 99 -31.45 -16.02 -0.50
C THR A 99 -31.25 -14.65 -1.14
N GLN A 100 -30.24 -13.89 -0.71
CA GLN A 100 -29.95 -12.54 -1.22
C GLN A 100 -28.90 -12.55 -2.34
N TYR A 101 -28.26 -13.69 -2.60
CA TYR A 101 -27.17 -13.82 -3.56
C TYR A 101 -27.57 -14.75 -4.70
N ASP A 102 -27.49 -14.23 -5.92
CA ASP A 102 -27.60 -15.03 -7.15
C ASP A 102 -26.23 -15.61 -7.55
N SER A 103 -26.25 -16.67 -8.36
CA SER A 103 -25.03 -17.34 -8.81
C SER A 103 -24.11 -16.39 -9.60
N SER A 104 -24.69 -15.51 -10.42
CA SER A 104 -23.94 -14.56 -11.26
C SER A 104 -23.16 -13.54 -10.43
N LEU A 105 -23.72 -13.01 -9.35
CA LEU A 105 -22.99 -12.14 -8.42
C LEU A 105 -21.83 -12.87 -7.74
N LEU A 106 -22.09 -14.10 -7.28
CA LEU A 106 -21.06 -14.90 -6.60
C LEU A 106 -19.90 -15.20 -7.55
N GLU A 107 -20.18 -15.49 -8.82
CA GLU A 107 -19.17 -15.68 -9.85
C GLU A 107 -18.39 -14.39 -10.12
N ALA A 108 -19.06 -13.24 -10.21
CA ALA A 108 -18.42 -11.95 -10.39
C ALA A 108 -17.44 -11.64 -9.24
N TRP A 109 -17.87 -11.86 -7.99
CA TRP A 109 -17.03 -11.67 -6.81
C TRP A 109 -15.85 -12.65 -6.77
N ARG A 110 -16.07 -13.93 -7.06
CA ARG A 110 -15.01 -14.95 -7.13
C ARG A 110 -13.98 -14.62 -8.21
N SER A 111 -14.44 -14.20 -9.38
CA SER A 111 -13.57 -13.81 -10.50
C SER A 111 -12.72 -12.59 -10.13
N ALA A 112 -13.34 -11.53 -9.59
CA ALA A 112 -12.64 -10.34 -9.13
C ALA A 112 -11.59 -10.67 -8.05
N TRP A 113 -11.95 -11.54 -7.10
CA TRP A 113 -11.04 -11.97 -6.05
C TRP A 113 -9.85 -12.74 -6.62
N ALA A 114 -10.10 -13.69 -7.53
CA ALA A 114 -9.05 -14.48 -8.18
C ALA A 114 -8.07 -13.60 -8.96
N GLN A 115 -8.59 -12.67 -9.77
CA GLN A 115 -7.78 -11.71 -10.52
C GLN A 115 -6.91 -10.86 -9.59
N LYS A 116 -7.51 -10.27 -8.55
CA LYS A 116 -6.77 -9.42 -7.60
C LYS A 116 -5.74 -10.21 -6.80
N SER A 117 -6.08 -11.42 -6.39
CA SER A 117 -5.18 -12.36 -5.72
C SER A 117 -3.95 -12.67 -6.57
N GLN A 118 -4.13 -12.90 -7.87
CA GLN A 118 -3.03 -13.13 -8.80
C GLN A 118 -2.18 -11.88 -9.01
N GLN A 119 -2.82 -10.71 -9.16
CA GLN A 119 -2.13 -9.44 -9.30
C GLN A 119 -1.20 -9.17 -8.11
N LEU A 120 -1.70 -9.29 -6.87
CA LEU A 120 -0.91 -9.06 -5.65
C LEU A 120 0.25 -10.05 -5.53
N LYS A 121 0.05 -11.31 -5.93
CA LYS A 121 1.13 -12.31 -5.97
C LYS A 121 2.24 -11.91 -6.94
N LEU A 122 1.89 -11.46 -8.14
CA LEU A 122 2.85 -11.02 -9.15
C LEU A 122 3.56 -9.72 -8.75
N GLU A 123 2.86 -8.80 -8.09
CA GLU A 123 3.46 -7.58 -7.53
C GLU A 123 4.48 -7.90 -6.43
N ALA A 124 4.12 -8.78 -5.49
CA ALA A 124 5.05 -9.22 -4.45
C ALA A 124 6.28 -9.94 -5.01
N GLN A 125 6.11 -10.78 -6.04
CA GLN A 125 7.23 -11.44 -6.72
C GLN A 125 8.14 -10.44 -7.44
N ARG A 126 7.56 -9.44 -8.13
CA ARG A 126 8.34 -8.37 -8.77
C ARG A 126 9.14 -7.56 -7.75
N GLN A 127 8.52 -7.16 -6.65
CA GLN A 127 9.20 -6.45 -5.56
C GLN A 127 10.34 -7.28 -4.96
N ALA A 128 10.13 -8.57 -4.73
CA ALA A 128 11.18 -9.46 -4.22
C ALA A 128 12.37 -9.57 -5.20
N GLN A 129 12.11 -9.69 -6.50
CA GLN A 129 13.15 -9.73 -7.53
C GLN A 129 13.90 -8.40 -7.66
N GLU A 130 13.19 -7.27 -7.60
CA GLU A 130 13.82 -5.95 -7.60
C GLU A 130 14.69 -5.76 -6.35
N GLU A 131 14.20 -6.14 -5.18
CA GLU A 131 14.94 -6.08 -3.93
C GLU A 131 16.21 -6.94 -3.97
N GLU A 132 16.12 -8.16 -4.52
CA GLU A 132 17.27 -9.06 -4.71
C GLU A 132 18.32 -8.45 -5.66
N ARG A 133 17.89 -7.76 -6.72
CA ARG A 133 18.80 -7.06 -7.66
C ARG A 133 19.44 -5.82 -7.05
N LEU A 134 18.71 -5.07 -6.25
CA LEU A 134 19.17 -3.81 -5.64
C LEU A 134 19.95 -4.02 -4.34
N ARG A 135 19.79 -5.16 -3.67
CA ARG A 135 20.50 -5.52 -2.45
C ARG A 135 22.03 -5.43 -2.58
N PRO A 136 22.69 -6.09 -3.55
CA PRO A 136 24.16 -6.01 -3.68
C PRO A 136 24.64 -4.59 -3.93
N LEU A 137 23.90 -3.78 -4.71
CA LEU A 137 24.25 -2.38 -4.97
C LEU A 137 24.16 -1.54 -3.68
N ARG A 138 23.11 -1.72 -2.88
CA ARG A 138 22.97 -1.03 -1.59
C ARG A 138 24.05 -1.47 -0.59
N GLU A 139 24.32 -2.77 -0.49
CA GLU A 139 25.39 -3.30 0.37
C GLU A 139 26.76 -2.75 -0.06
N ARG A 140 27.01 -2.67 -1.38
CA ARG A 140 28.23 -2.07 -1.94
C ARG A 140 28.36 -0.58 -1.62
N GLN A 141 27.29 0.20 -1.79
CA GLN A 141 27.27 1.62 -1.43
C GLN A 141 27.49 1.84 0.07
N GLN A 142 26.85 1.01 0.93
CA GLN A 142 27.04 1.07 2.38
C GLN A 142 28.48 0.72 2.78
N ALA A 143 29.07 -0.32 2.19
CA ALA A 143 30.46 -0.69 2.44
C ALA A 143 31.42 0.44 2.04
N GLY A 144 31.19 1.06 0.89
CA GLY A 144 31.94 2.23 0.43
C GLY A 144 31.81 3.44 1.37
N GLN A 145 30.60 3.71 1.85
CA GLN A 145 30.35 4.80 2.79
C GLN A 145 31.06 4.55 4.12
N GLN A 146 30.96 3.34 4.67
CA GLN A 146 31.65 2.96 5.91
C GLN A 146 33.17 3.05 5.77
N TRP A 147 33.72 2.61 4.64
CA TRP A 147 35.13 2.73 4.31
C TRP A 147 35.57 4.20 4.25
N TYR A 148 34.82 5.05 3.54
CA TYR A 148 35.10 6.48 3.43
C TYR A 148 35.05 7.19 4.79
N ASP A 149 34.03 6.91 5.60
CA ASP A 149 33.89 7.47 6.95
C ASP A 149 35.01 6.99 7.91
N GLY A 150 35.46 5.74 7.74
CA GLY A 150 36.63 5.20 8.43
C GLY A 150 37.90 5.99 8.09
N TRP A 151 38.18 6.21 6.81
CA TRP A 151 39.34 6.99 6.36
C TRP A 151 39.27 8.45 6.77
N LYS A 152 38.11 9.09 6.69
CA LYS A 152 37.88 10.44 7.21
C LYS A 152 38.25 10.53 8.70
N THR A 153 37.92 9.51 9.48
CA THR A 153 38.27 9.44 10.90
C THR A 153 39.77 9.26 11.10
N ILE A 154 40.41 8.34 10.38
CA ILE A 154 41.86 8.09 10.47
C ILE A 154 42.65 9.36 10.10
N LEU A 155 42.32 10.01 8.99
CA LEU A 155 43.00 11.22 8.53
C LEU A 155 42.82 12.39 9.49
N ARG A 156 41.63 12.54 10.10
CA ARG A 156 41.38 13.57 11.12
C ARG A 156 42.32 13.44 12.33
N TYR A 157 42.66 12.23 12.74
CA TYR A 157 43.57 12.00 13.88
C TYR A 157 45.05 11.98 13.47
N CYS A 158 45.37 12.07 12.19
CA CYS A 158 46.74 12.24 11.72
C CYS A 158 47.17 13.70 11.89
N ASN A 159 48.24 13.92 12.67
CA ASN A 159 48.76 15.24 13.03
C ASN A 159 50.20 15.48 12.54
N SER A 160 50.76 14.56 11.75
CA SER A 160 52.12 14.68 11.21
C SER A 160 52.14 14.45 9.71
N PHE A 161 53.00 15.21 9.01
CA PHE A 161 53.21 15.03 7.57
C PHE A 161 53.75 13.63 7.24
N ASP A 162 54.72 13.13 8.00
CA ASP A 162 55.23 11.76 7.87
C ASP A 162 54.14 10.68 8.03
N GLY A 163 53.15 10.93 8.89
CA GLY A 163 52.02 10.04 9.10
C GLY A 163 51.07 10.03 7.90
N LEU A 164 50.79 11.21 7.34
CA LEU A 164 49.95 11.35 6.14
C LEU A 164 50.61 10.73 4.90
N GLU A 165 51.92 10.92 4.70
CA GLU A 165 52.64 10.33 3.57
C GLU A 165 52.61 8.79 3.62
N ARG A 166 52.71 8.19 4.81
CA ARG A 166 52.63 6.74 4.98
C ARG A 166 51.25 6.16 4.70
N LEU A 167 50.19 6.94 4.90
CA LEU A 167 48.80 6.52 4.68
C LEU A 167 48.36 6.67 3.20
N ALA A 168 48.98 7.58 2.46
CA ALA A 168 48.66 7.86 1.06
C ALA A 168 48.66 6.62 0.14
N PRO A 169 49.68 5.73 0.16
CA PRO A 169 49.70 4.57 -0.75
C PRO A 169 48.61 3.55 -0.42
N GLU A 170 48.27 3.37 0.87
CA GLU A 170 47.22 2.43 1.28
C GLU A 170 45.82 2.99 0.94
N LEU A 171 45.60 4.28 1.16
CA LEU A 171 44.38 4.96 0.75
C LEU A 171 44.16 4.87 -0.77
N GLN A 172 45.21 5.12 -1.56
CA GLN A 172 45.16 5.05 -3.02
C GLN A 172 44.93 3.63 -3.55
N LYS A 173 45.47 2.62 -2.87
CA LYS A 173 45.22 1.22 -3.23
C LYS A 173 43.77 0.82 -2.93
N GLN A 174 43.27 1.16 -1.75
CA GLN A 174 41.89 0.83 -1.38
C GLN A 174 40.86 1.65 -2.14
N SER A 175 41.18 2.89 -2.54
CA SER A 175 40.26 3.71 -3.35
C SER A 175 40.01 3.10 -4.74
N GLN A 176 40.97 2.35 -5.29
CA GLN A 176 40.78 1.59 -6.53
C GLN A 176 39.75 0.47 -6.36
N GLU A 177 39.66 -0.12 -5.17
CA GLU A 177 38.64 -1.13 -4.86
C GLU A 177 37.23 -0.55 -4.78
N PHE A 178 37.06 0.77 -4.75
CA PHE A 178 35.77 1.47 -4.70
C PHE A 178 35.61 2.48 -5.85
N ILE A 179 36.37 2.33 -6.94
CA ILE A 179 36.33 3.26 -8.07
C ILE A 179 34.96 3.28 -8.77
N ASP A 180 34.16 2.23 -8.60
CA ASP A 180 32.79 2.08 -9.10
C ASP A 180 31.77 2.94 -8.35
N ILE A 181 32.16 3.58 -7.24
CA ILE A 181 31.29 4.42 -6.41
C ILE A 181 31.92 5.79 -6.12
N PRO A 182 31.11 6.86 -5.94
CA PRO A 182 31.63 8.23 -5.74
C PRO A 182 32.60 8.38 -4.56
N GLN A 183 32.43 7.56 -3.53
CA GLN A 183 33.30 7.55 -2.36
C GLN A 183 34.76 7.20 -2.70
N GLY A 184 34.99 6.29 -3.67
CA GLY A 184 36.34 5.91 -4.08
C GLY A 184 37.06 7.01 -4.85
N GLU A 185 36.34 7.74 -5.71
CA GLU A 185 36.90 8.86 -6.49
C GLU A 185 37.29 10.04 -5.60
N THR A 186 36.49 10.32 -4.57
CA THR A 186 36.69 11.47 -3.66
C THR A 186 37.61 11.19 -2.48
N ALA A 187 38.03 9.93 -2.28
CA ALA A 187 38.84 9.55 -1.13
C ALA A 187 40.21 10.25 -1.07
N MET A 188 40.85 10.45 -2.23
CA MET A 188 42.12 11.19 -2.29
C MET A 188 41.94 12.67 -1.98
N GLU A 189 40.75 13.24 -2.20
CA GLU A 189 40.45 14.64 -1.84
C GLU A 189 40.50 14.84 -0.32
N LEU A 190 40.05 13.84 0.47
CA LEU A 190 40.17 13.88 1.94
C LEU A 190 41.63 14.02 2.40
N TRP A 191 42.54 13.30 1.74
CA TRP A 191 43.98 13.37 2.05
C TRP A 191 44.55 14.74 1.69
N HIS A 192 44.24 15.28 0.52
CA HIS A 192 44.69 16.61 0.10
C HIS A 192 44.15 17.71 1.02
N GLN A 193 42.87 17.62 1.42
CA GLN A 193 42.26 18.55 2.37
C GLN A 193 43.00 18.51 3.71
N ARG A 194 43.29 17.32 4.24
CA ARG A 194 43.99 17.20 5.53
C ARG A 194 45.43 17.71 5.46
N TRP A 195 46.12 17.49 4.34
CA TRP A 195 47.45 18.03 4.09
C TRP A 195 47.47 19.56 4.14
N GLN A 196 46.49 20.21 3.49
CA GLN A 196 46.33 21.66 3.53
C GLN A 196 46.05 22.17 4.95
N GLU A 197 45.18 21.50 5.70
CA GLU A 197 44.90 21.83 7.10
C GLU A 197 46.16 21.79 7.98
N LEU A 198 46.99 20.75 7.85
CA LEU A 198 48.26 20.68 8.59
C LEU A 198 49.23 21.79 8.17
N THR A 199 49.31 22.07 6.87
CA THR A 199 50.18 23.15 6.33
C THR A 199 49.79 24.51 6.92
N HIS A 200 48.50 24.79 7.03
CA HIS A 200 47.98 26.01 7.66
C HIS A 200 48.12 26.04 9.18
N ALA A 201 48.12 24.88 9.86
CA ALA A 201 48.29 24.80 11.31
C ALA A 201 49.76 24.93 11.75
N THR A 202 50.71 24.65 10.85
CA THR A 202 52.16 24.75 11.10
C THR A 202 52.81 26.03 10.56
N ALA A 203 52.05 26.87 9.84
CA ALA A 203 52.48 28.19 9.33
C ALA A 203 52.17 29.29 10.36
#